data_AF-A0A7C1JJP5-F1
#
_entry.id   AF-A0A7C1JJP5-F1
#
_cell.length_a   1.000
_cell.length_b   1.000
_cell.length_c   1.000
_cell.angle_alpha   90.00
_cell.angle_beta   90.00
_cell.angle_gamma   90.00
#
_symmetry.space_group_name_H-M   'P 1'
#
loop_
_entity.id
_entity.type
_entity.pdbx_description
1 polymer ?
#
loop_
_entity_poly.entity_id
_entity_poly.type
_entity_poly.pdbx_seq_one_letter_code
_entity_poly.pdbx_strand_id
1 'polypeptide(L)' 'MKYLGFEERICGSHHIFTKDVIEEILNLQPKGSKSKPYQVKQVRNVILKYKLGEKENV' A
#
# COMPACT_ATOMS: atom_id res chain seq x y z
N MET A 1 4.23 1.79 -4.87
CA MET A 1 3.98 0.44 -4.33
C MET A 1 4.54 -0.70 -5.19
N LYS A 2 4.64 -0.55 -6.52
CA LYS A 2 5.16 -1.61 -7.41
C LYS A 2 6.53 -2.18 -7.00
N TYR A 3 7.44 -1.33 -6.50
CA TYR A 3 8.75 -1.77 -5.99
C TYR A 3 8.69 -2.64 -4.73
N LEU A 4 7.56 -2.63 -4.00
CA LEU A 4 7.28 -3.55 -2.88
C LEU A 4 6.56 -4.82 -3.34
N GLY A 5 6.34 -5.00 -4.65
CA GLY A 5 5.67 -6.14 -5.24
C GLY A 5 4.14 -6.13 -5.12
N PHE A 6 3.52 -4.96 -4.94
CA PHE A 6 2.06 -4.85 -5.05
C PHE A 6 1.64 -4.67 -6.51
N GLU A 7 0.56 -5.34 -6.86
CA GLU A 7 -0.24 -5.04 -8.03
C GLU A 7 -1.07 -3.77 -7.80
N GLU A 8 -1.35 -3.03 -8.87
CA GLU A 8 -2.12 -1.80 -8.81
C GLU A 8 -3.28 -1.86 -9.80
N ARG A 9 -4.48 -1.55 -9.31
CA ARG A 9 -5.68 -1.35 -10.12
C ARG A 9 -6.25 0.03 -9.86
N ILE A 10 -6.60 0.74 -10.93
CA ILE A 10 -7.19 2.08 -10.86
C ILE A 10 -8.69 1.99 -11.17
N CYS A 11 -9.52 2.59 -10.32
CA CYS A 11 -10.97 2.71 -10.51
C CYS A 11 -11.43 4.14 -10.20
N GLY A 12 -11.58 4.94 -11.26
CA GLY A 12 -11.78 6.39 -11.12
C GLY A 12 -10.59 7.02 -10.40
N SER A 13 -10.85 7.74 -9.29
CA SER A 13 -9.79 8.31 -8.46
C SER A 13 -9.13 7.31 -7.50
N HIS A 14 -9.65 6.08 -7.40
CA HIS A 14 -9.14 5.11 -6.42
C HIS A 14 -7.98 4.32 -6.99
N HIS A 15 -6.92 4.17 -6.19
CA HIS A 15 -5.79 3.29 -6.41
C HIS A 15 -5.88 2.13 -5.44
N ILE A 16 -6.13 0.94 -5.95
CA ILE A 16 -6.27 -0.29 -5.18
C ILE A 16 -4.96 -1.06 -5.34
N PHE A 17 -4.33 -1.40 -4.22
CA PHE A 17 -3.11 -2.19 -4.19
C PHE A 17 -3.34 -3.55 -3.50
N THR A 18 -2.90 -4.61 -4.15
CA THR A 18 -3.01 -5.99 -3.68
C THR A 18 -1.67 -6.72 -3.83
N LYS A 19 -1.41 -7.72 -2.99
CA LYS A 19 -0.23 -8.59 -3.10
C LYS A 19 -0.59 -9.95 -2.50
N ASP A 20 -0.27 -11.04 -3.19
CA ASP A 20 -0.71 -12.39 -2.80
C ASP A 20 -0.36 -12.80 -1.36
N VAL A 21 0.79 -12.34 -0.86
CA VAL A 21 1.28 -12.65 0.49
C VAL A 21 0.83 -11.64 1.57
N ILE A 22 -0.07 -10.71 1.24
CA ILE A 22 -0.58 -9.68 2.14
C ILE A 22 -2.11 -9.75 2.13
N GLU A 23 -2.70 -9.94 3.30
CA GLU A 23 -4.15 -10.09 3.45
C GLU A 23 -4.88 -8.75 3.24
N GLU A 24 -4.24 -7.64 3.58
CA GLU A 24 -4.81 -6.30 3.50
C GLU A 24 -4.79 -5.73 2.09
N ILE A 25 -5.98 -5.42 1.58
CA ILE A 25 -6.16 -4.64 0.37
C ILE A 25 -6.07 -3.14 0.71
N LEU A 26 -5.12 -2.43 0.10
CA LEU A 26 -4.94 -1.00 0.30
C LEU A 26 -5.73 -0.22 -0.76
N ASN A 27 -6.87 0.35 -0.38
CA ASN A 27 -7.67 1.22 -1.25
C ASN A 27 -7.39 2.70 -0.93
N LEU A 28 -6.55 3.33 -1.74
CA LEU A 28 -6.12 4.71 -1.57
C LEU A 28 -6.91 5.63 -2.50
N GLN A 29 -7.54 6.63 -1.90
CA GLN A 29 -8.22 7.71 -2.61
C GLN A 29 -7.50 9.03 -2.31
N PRO A 30 -6.92 9.70 -3.31
CA PRO A 30 -6.28 10.99 -3.13
C PRO A 30 -7.32 12.05 -2.71
N LYS A 31 -6.88 12.99 -1.88
CA LYS A 31 -7.60 14.23 -1.55
C LYS A 31 -6.78 15.39 -2.13
N GLY A 32 -7.05 15.73 -3.39
CA GLY A 32 -6.21 16.65 -4.17
C GLY A 32 -4.82 16.04 -4.40
N SER A 33 -3.76 16.76 -4.06
CA SER A 33 -2.37 16.28 -4.15
C SER A 33 -1.89 15.51 -2.92
N LYS A 34 -2.75 15.28 -1.92
CA LYS A 34 -2.40 14.64 -0.64
C LYS A 34 -3.20 13.38 -0.37
N SER A 35 -2.66 12.52 0.50
CA SER A 35 -3.39 11.38 1.06
C SER A 35 -4.08 11.76 2.36
N LYS A 36 -5.16 11.06 2.71
CA LYS A 36 -5.84 11.25 3.99
C LYS A 36 -4.98 10.63 5.12
N PRO A 37 -4.85 11.25 6.32
CA PRO A 37 -3.95 10.74 7.37
C PRO A 37 -4.18 9.28 7.77
N TYR A 38 -5.43 8.81 7.77
CA TYR A 38 -5.74 7.42 8.08
C TYR A 38 -5.21 6.43 7.03
N GLN A 39 -5.16 6.84 5.76
CA GLN A 39 -4.61 6.01 4.67
C GLN A 39 -3.11 5.86 4.84
N VAL A 40 -2.42 6.93 5.25
CA VAL A 40 -0.99 6.87 5.59
C VAL A 40 -0.77 5.90 6.75
N LYS A 41 -1.61 5.95 7.79
CA LYS A 41 -1.56 5.01 8.91
C LYS A 41 -1.79 3.56 8.46
N GLN A 42 -2.77 3.31 7.59
CA GLN A 42 -3.02 1.97 7.03
C GLN A 42 -1.83 1.44 6.26
N VAL A 43 -1.28 2.24 5.34
CA VAL A 43 -0.09 1.86 4.54
C VAL A 43 1.10 1.55 5.46
N ARG A 44 1.34 2.40 6.46
CA ARG A 44 2.41 2.19 7.44
C ARG A 44 2.23 0.89 8.21
N ASN A 45 1.01 0.59 8.67
CA ASN A 45 0.73 -0.63 9.42
C ASN A 45 1.01 -1.88 8.58
N VAL A 46 0.65 -1.88 7.30
CA VAL A 46 0.95 -3.00 6.38
C VAL A 46 2.45 -3.14 6.18
N ILE A 47 3.17 -2.04 5.94
CA ILE A 47 4.63 -2.06 5.80
C ILE A 47 5.30 -2.66 7.04
N LEU A 48 4.88 -2.24 8.24
CA LEU A 48 5.45 -2.74 9.49
C LEU A 48 5.07 -4.19 9.79
N LYS A 49 3.81 -4.57 9.58
CA LYS A 49 3.31 -5.93 9.83
C LYS A 49 4.04 -6.96 8.97
N TYR A 50 4.29 -6.64 7.71
CA TYR A 50 4.92 -7.55 6.75
C TYR A 50 6.40 -7.23 6.47
N LYS A 51 7.02 -6.33 7.26
CA LYS A 51 8.42 -5.91 7.13
C LYS A 51 8.84 -5.56 5.68
N LEU A 52 7.94 -4.87 4.98
CA LEU A 52 8.11 -4.61 3.55
C LEU A 52 9.24 -3.60 3.32
N GLY A 53 10.22 -3.98 2.52
CA GLY A 53 11.36 -3.12 2.18
C GLY A 53 12.56 -3.27 3.11
N GLU A 54 12.48 -4.15 4.12
CA GLU A 54 13.70 -4.69 4.72
C GLU A 54 14.36 -5.61 3.69
N LYS A 55 15.65 -5.36 3.36
CA LYS A 55 16.43 -6.38 2.66
C LYS A 55 16.61 -7.52 3.63
N GLU A 56 16.21 -8.74 3.25
CA GLU A 56 16.70 -9.93 3.96
C GLU A 56 18.23 -9.82 4.00
N ASN A 57 18.79 -9.76 5.21
CA ASN A 57 20.22 -9.94 5.40
C ASN A 57 20.47 -11.43 5.14
N VAL A 58 20.63 -11.79 3.86
CA VAL A 58 21.19 -13.07 3.45
C VAL A 58 22.71 -12.94 3.43
#